data_AF-A0A1K0GM86-F1
#
_entry.id   AF-A0A1K0GM86-F1
#
_cell.length_a   1.000
_cell.length_b   1.000
_cell.length_c   1.000
_cell.angle_alpha   90.00
_cell.angle_beta   90.00
_cell.angle_gamma   90.00
#
_symmetry.space_group_name_H-M   'P 1'
#
loop_
_entity.id
_entity.type
_entity.pdbx_description
1 polymer ?
#
loop_
_entity_poly.entity_id
_entity_poly.type
_entity_poly.pdbx_seq_one_letter_code
_entity_poly.pdbx_strand_id
1 'polypeptide(L)'
;MPDYNWFSDENIQVAADGIRAEAKKWYDLSDRMTTVSNAAKDQTLTVGAFVVTDISGVVTAADLSSAYNQMHTWLNGLFSQAVDEFDKFGKALMQIADWYEESDENSAQNFDEIASS
;
A
#
# COMPACT_ATOMS: atom_id res chain seq x y z
N MET A 1 -19.91 37.18 -8.45
CA MET A 1 -19.02 36.01 -8.38
C MET A 1 -19.69 34.92 -9.20
N PRO A 2 -19.03 34.27 -10.15
CA PRO A 2 -19.65 33.19 -10.91
C PRO A 2 -19.86 32.00 -9.97
N ASP A 3 -21.07 31.44 -9.95
CA ASP A 3 -21.38 30.21 -9.21
C ASP A 3 -20.55 29.07 -9.81
N TYR A 4 -19.50 28.67 -9.08
CA TYR A 4 -18.64 27.57 -9.50
C TYR A 4 -19.41 26.26 -9.32
N ASN A 5 -19.81 25.63 -10.42
CA ASN A 5 -20.54 24.37 -10.37
C ASN A 5 -19.57 23.22 -10.07
N TRP A 6 -19.40 22.93 -8.77
CA TRP A 6 -18.61 21.80 -8.26
C TRP A 6 -19.06 20.43 -8.80
N PHE A 7 -20.29 20.32 -9.29
CA PHE A 7 -20.91 19.08 -9.78
C PHE A 7 -21.04 19.05 -11.30
N SER A 8 -20.19 19.76 -12.04
CA SER A 8 -20.10 19.52 -13.48
C SER A 8 -19.36 18.22 -13.73
N ASP A 9 -19.78 17.45 -14.73
CA ASP A 9 -19.18 16.18 -15.16
C ASP A 9 -17.65 16.30 -15.32
N GLU A 10 -17.18 17.45 -15.81
CA GLU A 10 -15.75 17.77 -15.94
C GLU A 10 -15.02 17.83 -14.59
N ASN A 11 -15.62 18.41 -13.55
CA ASN A 11 -15.03 18.46 -12.21
C ASN A 11 -15.03 17.07 -11.54
N ILE A 12 -16.03 16.24 -11.82
CA ILE A 12 -16.13 14.88 -11.27
C ILE A 12 -15.11 13.96 -11.94
N GLN A 13 -14.95 14.04 -13.26
CA GLN A 13 -13.88 13.33 -13.97
C GLN A 13 -12.49 13.73 -13.47
N VAL A 14 -12.24 15.03 -13.31
CA VAL A 14 -10.95 15.51 -12.78
C VAL A 14 -10.70 14.99 -11.35
N ALA A 15 -11.74 14.93 -10.52
CA ALA A 15 -11.64 14.37 -9.17
C ALA A 15 -11.37 12.85 -9.20
N ALA A 16 -12.10 12.09 -10.01
CA ALA A 16 -11.91 10.65 -10.19
C ALA A 16 -10.50 10.34 -10.72
N ASP A 17 -10.03 11.07 -11.73
CA ASP A 17 -8.69 10.95 -12.28
C ASP A 17 -7.61 11.26 -11.24
N GLY A 18 -7.82 12.27 -10.41
CA GLY A 18 -6.95 12.60 -9.27
C GLY A 18 -6.85 11.44 -8.28
N ILE A 19 -7.98 10.80 -7.96
CA ILE A 19 -8.04 9.64 -7.05
C ILE A 19 -7.34 8.43 -7.69
N ARG A 20 -7.52 8.18 -8.99
CA ARG A 20 -6.82 7.11 -9.72
C ARG A 20 -5.31 7.34 -9.79
N ALA A 21 -4.88 8.58 -10.01
CA ALA A 21 -3.48 8.94 -9.98
C ALA A 21 -2.86 8.73 -8.60
N GLU A 22 -3.61 8.99 -7.52
CA GLU A 22 -3.18 8.68 -6.16
C GLU A 22 -3.14 7.17 -5.91
N ALA A 23 -4.16 6.41 -6.32
CA ALA A 23 -4.20 4.95 -6.23
C ALA A 23 -2.95 4.30 -6.87
N LYS A 24 -2.53 4.82 -8.04
CA LYS A 24 -1.30 4.37 -8.72
C LYS A 24 -0.05 4.50 -7.85
N LYS A 25 0.08 5.58 -7.08
CA LYS A 25 1.24 5.77 -6.18
C LYS A 25 1.28 4.70 -5.09
N TRP A 26 0.13 4.29 -4.57
CA TRP A 26 0.03 3.23 -3.57
C TRP A 26 0.41 1.86 -4.15
N TYR A 27 -0.01 1.55 -5.38
CA TYR A 27 0.47 0.36 -6.08
C TYR A 27 1.98 0.39 -6.32
N ASP A 28 2.52 1.52 -6.81
CA ASP A 28 3.97 1.66 -7.02
C ASP A 28 4.75 1.51 -5.69
N LEU A 29 4.19 1.96 -4.56
CA LEU A 29 4.76 1.74 -3.23
C LEU A 29 4.69 0.27 -2.80
N SER A 30 3.59 -0.43 -3.09
CA SER A 30 3.45 -1.87 -2.85
C SER A 30 4.50 -2.69 -3.62
N ASP A 31 4.71 -2.37 -4.90
CA ASP A 31 5.73 -3.02 -5.74
C ASP A 31 7.16 -2.79 -5.21
N ARG A 32 7.45 -1.55 -4.81
CA ARG A 32 8.74 -1.20 -4.19
C ARG A 32 8.94 -1.94 -2.88
N MET A 33 7.90 -2.04 -2.05
CA MET A 33 7.97 -2.76 -0.78
C MET A 33 8.11 -4.26 -1.00
N THR A 34 7.54 -4.81 -2.07
CA THR A 34 7.74 -6.21 -2.47
C THR A 34 9.23 -6.49 -2.74
N THR A 35 9.89 -5.57 -3.44
CA THR A 35 11.34 -5.66 -3.68
C THR A 35 12.14 -5.64 -2.38
N VAL A 36 11.79 -4.75 -1.44
CA VAL A 36 12.44 -4.67 -0.11
C VAL A 36 12.20 -5.94 0.70
N SER A 37 10.97 -6.44 0.74
CA SER A 37 10.57 -7.66 1.45
C SER A 37 11.35 -8.87 0.94
N ASN A 38 11.48 -9.01 -0.38
CA ASN A 38 12.27 -10.10 -0.98
C ASN A 38 13.76 -9.96 -0.66
N ALA A 39 14.33 -8.76 -0.80
CA ALA A 39 15.73 -8.52 -0.46
C ALA A 39 16.03 -8.81 1.03
N ALA A 40 15.11 -8.48 1.94
CA ALA A 40 15.26 -8.76 3.36
C ALA A 40 15.19 -10.26 3.67
N LYS A 41 14.28 -11.00 3.01
CA LYS A 41 14.16 -12.46 3.15
C LYS A 41 15.45 -13.18 2.76
N ASP A 42 16.14 -12.70 1.73
CA ASP A 42 17.37 -13.30 1.23
C ASP A 42 18.59 -13.06 2.15
N GLN A 43 18.53 -12.07 3.05
CA GLN A 43 19.59 -11.80 4.01
C GLN A 43 19.54 -12.75 5.20
N THR A 44 20.03 -13.97 5.01
CA THR A 44 20.17 -14.97 6.08
C THR A 44 21.62 -15.09 6.54
N LEU A 45 21.81 -15.29 7.84
CA LEU A 45 23.11 -15.53 8.45
C LEU A 45 23.15 -16.94 9.02
N THR A 46 24.22 -17.68 8.74
CA THR A 46 24.44 -18.99 9.37
C THR A 46 24.96 -18.81 10.80
N VAL A 47 24.80 -19.83 11.65
CA VAL A 47 25.28 -19.80 13.04
C VAL A 47 26.77 -19.44 13.14
N GLY A 48 27.57 -19.82 12.14
CA GLY A 48 28.99 -19.49 12.07
C GLY A 48 29.29 -17.98 12.06
N ALA A 49 28.35 -17.15 11.60
CA ALA A 49 28.48 -15.69 11.63
C ALA A 49 28.40 -15.09 13.05
N PHE A 50 27.94 -15.87 14.03
CA PHE A 50 27.76 -15.45 15.42
C PHE A 50 28.82 -16.01 16.37
N VAL A 51 29.85 -16.68 15.84
CA VAL A 51 30.96 -17.18 16.65
C VAL A 51 31.80 -16.02 17.14
N VAL A 52 31.80 -15.80 18.46
CA VAL A 52 32.64 -14.82 19.14
C VAL A 52 33.81 -15.55 19.76
N THR A 53 35.05 -15.15 19.44
CA THR A 53 36.27 -15.85 19.87
C THR A 53 36.74 -15.45 21.28
N ASP A 54 36.19 -14.37 21.83
CA ASP A 54 36.53 -13.86 23.17
C ASP A 54 35.24 -13.82 24.00
N ILE A 55 34.95 -14.91 24.72
CA ILE A 55 33.71 -15.03 25.51
C ILE A 55 34.08 -15.17 26.98
N SER A 56 34.04 -14.05 27.70
CA SER A 56 33.98 -14.03 29.17
C SER A 56 32.54 -14.22 29.70
N GLY A 57 31.59 -14.61 28.84
CA GLY A 57 30.14 -14.55 29.10
C GLY A 57 29.38 -15.83 28.75
N VAL A 58 28.15 -15.92 29.28
CA VAL A 58 27.24 -17.09 29.23
C VAL A 58 26.51 -17.24 27.88
N VAL A 59 26.55 -16.22 27.02
CA VAL A 59 25.78 -16.19 25.76
C VAL A 59 26.53 -16.95 24.66
N THR A 60 25.87 -17.93 24.05
CA THR A 60 26.42 -18.74 22.98
C THR A 60 26.15 -18.15 21.60
N ALA A 61 26.91 -18.58 20.59
CA ALA A 61 26.63 -18.26 19.19
C ALA A 61 25.22 -18.71 18.75
N ALA A 62 24.70 -19.79 19.36
CA ALA A 62 23.34 -20.26 19.11
C ALA A 62 22.28 -19.30 19.65
N ASP A 63 22.50 -18.71 20.83
CA ASP A 63 21.59 -17.72 21.42
C ASP A 63 21.51 -16.46 20.55
N LEU A 64 22.67 -15.97 20.08
CA LEU A 64 22.75 -14.82 19.18
C LEU A 64 22.10 -15.10 17.83
N SER A 65 22.33 -16.28 17.25
CA SER A 65 21.70 -16.70 16.00
C SER A 65 20.18 -16.81 16.16
N SER A 66 19.68 -17.34 17.28
CA SER A 66 18.25 -17.41 17.60
C SER A 66 17.63 -16.01 17.69
N ALA A 67 18.27 -15.08 18.40
CA ALA A 67 17.81 -13.70 18.51
C ALA A 67 17.77 -13.00 17.14
N TYR A 68 18.81 -13.19 16.32
CA TYR A 68 18.82 -12.69 14.94
C TYR A 68 17.65 -13.24 14.12
N ASN A 69 17.43 -14.57 14.14
CA ASN A 69 16.37 -15.20 13.36
C ASN A 69 14.98 -14.74 13.78
N GLN A 70 14.76 -14.50 15.08
CA GLN A 70 13.51 -13.92 15.59
C GLN A 70 13.29 -12.51 15.03
N MET A 71 14.31 -11.66 15.08
CA MET A 71 14.24 -10.30 14.54
C MET A 71 14.05 -10.29 13.03
N HIS A 72 14.78 -11.14 12.31
CA HIS A 72 14.68 -11.31 10.86
C HIS A 72 13.27 -11.75 10.45
N THR A 73 12.70 -12.73 11.17
CA THR A 73 11.33 -13.20 10.94
C THR A 73 10.31 -12.08 11.17
N TRP A 74 10.46 -11.35 12.27
CA TRP A 74 9.55 -10.25 12.61
C TRP A 74 9.60 -9.13 11.57
N LEU A 75 10.79 -8.69 11.16
CA LEU A 75 10.97 -7.66 10.13
C LEU A 75 10.38 -8.10 8.77
N ASN A 76 10.63 -9.35 8.36
CA ASN A 76 10.03 -9.88 7.13
C ASN A 76 8.50 -9.92 7.20
N GLY A 77 7.94 -10.20 8.37
CA GLY A 77 6.51 -10.10 8.62
C GLY A 77 5.99 -8.68 8.41
N LEU A 78 6.66 -7.67 8.97
CA LEU A 78 6.28 -6.26 8.80
C LEU A 78 6.35 -5.82 7.34
N PHE A 79 7.41 -6.18 6.61
CA PHE A 79 7.54 -5.83 5.19
C PHE A 79 6.46 -6.50 4.34
N SER A 80 6.14 -7.77 4.61
CA SER A 80 5.04 -8.44 3.92
C SER A 80 3.70 -7.78 4.18
N GLN A 81 3.41 -7.41 5.43
CA GLN A 81 2.17 -6.70 5.76
C GLN A 81 2.10 -5.32 5.09
N ALA A 82 3.22 -4.60 5.00
CA ALA A 82 3.27 -3.31 4.33
C ALA A 82 2.93 -3.41 2.83
N VAL A 83 3.39 -4.47 2.14
CA VAL A 83 2.99 -4.75 0.74
C VAL A 83 1.47 -4.85 0.63
N ASP A 84 0.86 -5.66 1.50
CA ASP A 84 -0.58 -5.92 1.48
C ASP A 84 -1.38 -4.64 1.79
N GLU A 85 -0.95 -3.85 2.78
CA GLU A 85 -1.65 -2.61 3.14
C GLU A 85 -1.55 -1.54 2.04
N PHE A 86 -0.40 -1.40 1.38
CA PHE A 86 -0.28 -0.48 0.25
C PHE A 86 -1.15 -0.88 -0.94
N ASP A 87 -1.23 -2.18 -1.25
CA ASP A 87 -2.12 -2.69 -2.29
C ASP A 87 -3.60 -2.44 -1.94
N LYS A 88 -3.99 -2.64 -0.67
CA LYS A 88 -5.36 -2.34 -0.19
C LYS A 88 -5.71 -0.86 -0.33
N PHE A 89 -4.79 0.06 -0.02
CA PHE A 89 -5.04 1.49 -0.23
C PHE A 89 -5.24 1.83 -1.70
N GLY A 90 -4.42 1.30 -2.59
CA GLY A 90 -4.60 1.46 -4.03
C GLY A 90 -5.95 0.96 -4.51
N LYS A 91 -6.36 -0.22 -4.05
CA LYS A 91 -7.68 -0.81 -4.38
C LYS A 91 -8.85 0.01 -3.88
N ALA A 92 -8.79 0.45 -2.63
CA ALA A 92 -9.84 1.27 -2.03
C ALA A 92 -10.01 2.60 -2.78
N LEU A 93 -8.91 3.27 -3.15
CA LEU A 93 -8.97 4.51 -3.92
C LEU A 93 -9.54 4.28 -5.32
N MET A 94 -9.15 3.19 -6.00
CA MET A 94 -9.73 2.86 -7.31
C MET A 94 -11.24 2.65 -7.22
N GLN A 95 -11.70 1.90 -6.22
CA GLN A 95 -13.14 1.69 -5.98
C GLN A 95 -13.87 3.01 -5.71
N ILE A 96 -13.26 3.91 -4.93
CA ILE A 96 -13.85 5.23 -4.67
C ILE A 96 -13.96 6.04 -5.97
N ALA A 97 -12.95 6.03 -6.83
CA ALA A 97 -13.01 6.72 -8.12
C ALA A 97 -14.15 6.19 -9.00
N ASP A 98 -14.30 4.87 -9.07
CA ASP A 98 -15.37 4.23 -9.86
C ASP A 98 -16.76 4.59 -9.31
N TRP A 99 -16.91 4.66 -7.98
CA TRP A 99 -18.16 5.08 -7.35
C TRP A 99 -18.52 6.55 -7.63
N TYR A 100 -17.52 7.43 -7.72
CA TYR A 100 -17.74 8.83 -8.06
C TYR A 100 -18.32 9.00 -9.46
N GLU A 101 -17.82 8.24 -10.43
CA GLU A 101 -18.33 8.25 -11.81
C GLU A 101 -19.70 7.60 -11.91
N GLU A 102 -19.92 6.44 -11.28
CA GLU A 102 -21.22 5.76 -11.31
C GLU A 102 -22.33 6.61 -10.64
N SER A 103 -22.01 7.31 -9.56
CA SER A 103 -22.96 8.23 -8.91
C SER A 103 -23.32 9.42 -9.79
N ASP A 104 -22.41 9.86 -10.66
CA ASP A 104 -22.65 10.97 -11.59
C ASP A 104 -23.49 10.52 -12.78
N GLU A 105 -23.16 9.37 -13.40
CA GLU A 105 -23.96 8.78 -14.49
C GLU A 105 -25.43 8.58 -14.07
N ASN A 106 -25.67 8.11 -12.84
CA ASN A 106 -27.02 7.94 -12.29
C ASN A 106 -27.73 9.28 -12.00
N SER A 107 -26.98 10.32 -11.63
CA SER A 107 -27.53 11.65 -11.38
C SER A 107 -27.92 12.34 -12.70
N ALA A 108 -27.05 12.27 -13.72
CA ALA A 108 -27.29 12.81 -15.04
C ALA A 108 -28.54 12.19 -15.71
N GLN A 109 -28.71 10.86 -15.62
CA GLN A 109 -29.92 10.18 -16.13
C GLN A 109 -31.21 10.65 -15.45
N ASN A 110 -31.20 10.87 -14.13
CA ASN A 110 -32.37 11.38 -13.40
C ASN A 110 -32.73 12.82 -13.78
N PHE A 111 -31.74 13.67 -14.08
CA PHE A 111 -32.01 15.04 -14.50
C PHE A 111 -32.62 15.12 -15.91
N ASP A 112 -32.19 14.26 -16.84
CA ASP A 112 -32.77 14.18 -18.18
C ASP A 112 -34.24 13.70 -18.14
N GLU A 113 -34.58 12.75 -17.26
CA GLU A 113 -35.98 12.31 -17.07
C GLU A 113 -36.88 13.41 -16.48
N ILE A 114 -36.37 14.23 -15.55
CA ILE A 114 -37.13 15.35 -14.97
C ILE A 114 -37.25 16.52 -15.95
N ALA A 115 -36.21 16.81 -16.75
CA ALA A 115 -36.23 17.91 -17.71
C ALA A 115 -37.07 17.63 -18.95
N SER A 116 -37.38 16.35 -19.23
CA SER A 116 -38.20 15.92 -20.37
C SER A 116 -39.68 15.66 -20.03
N SER A 117 -40.09 15.88 -18.77
CA SER A 117 -41.48 15.81 -18.29
C SER A 117 -42.11 17.19 -18.10
#